data_AF-A0A521V8Y9-F1
#
_entry.id   AF-A0A521V8Y9-F1
#
_cell.length_a   1.000
_cell.length_b   1.000
_cell.length_c   1.000
_cell.angle_alpha   90.00
_cell.angle_beta   90.00
_cell.angle_gamma   90.00
#
_symmetry.space_group_name_H-M   'P 1'
#
loop_
_entity.id
_entity.type
_entity.pdbx_description
1 polymer ?
#
loop_
_entity_poly.entity_id
_entity_poly.type
_entity_poly.pdbx_seq_one_letter_code
_entity_poly.pdbx_strand_id
1 'polypeptide(L)'
;MRLIASRWLRIVLLGVALAALAQELVGITDAQIAKLAAQFGPVAKTRLSGWRDLLNNPKYKKLPEAEKLRLVNDFMNLTQFVSDLKHWGKEDYWATPIEFLSTDAGDCEDYSIAKYFTLRALGVPDEKLRITYVKELVVYNEPH
;
A
#
# COMPACT_ATOMS: atom_id res chain seq x y z
N MET A 1 -48.41 -0.06 -12.48
CA MET A 1 -47.11 -0.07 -13.21
C MET A 1 -46.08 0.96 -12.72
N ARG A 2 -46.44 2.16 -12.25
CA ARG A 2 -45.46 3.20 -11.81
C ARG A 2 -44.68 2.86 -10.52
N LEU A 3 -45.27 2.11 -9.59
CA LEU A 3 -44.65 1.70 -8.31
C LEU A 3 -43.55 0.63 -8.45
N ILE A 4 -43.58 -0.15 -9.53
CA ILE A 4 -42.58 -1.18 -9.79
C ILE A 4 -41.31 -0.52 -10.35
N ALA A 5 -41.48 0.40 -11.32
CA ALA A 5 -40.38 1.18 -11.90
C ALA A 5 -39.60 2.01 -10.86
N SER A 6 -40.28 2.58 -9.86
CA SER A 6 -39.60 3.36 -8.79
C SER A 6 -38.79 2.49 -7.82
N ARG A 7 -39.20 1.22 -7.61
CA ARG A 7 -38.43 0.23 -6.84
C ARG A 7 -37.15 -0.17 -7.57
N TRP A 8 -37.23 -0.43 -8.88
CA TRP A 8 -36.06 -0.74 -9.71
C TRP A 8 -35.09 0.43 -9.79
N LEU A 9 -35.59 1.66 -9.94
CA LEU A 9 -34.76 2.86 -9.95
C LEU A 9 -33.99 3.04 -8.63
N ARG A 10 -34.64 2.78 -7.48
CA ARG A 10 -33.96 2.82 -6.17
C ARG A 10 -32.90 1.74 -6.01
N ILE A 11 -33.15 0.52 -6.49
CA ILE A 11 -32.17 -0.58 -6.44
C ILE A 11 -30.94 -0.25 -7.32
N VAL A 12 -31.16 0.29 -8.51
CA VAL A 12 -30.08 0.72 -9.41
C VAL A 12 -29.27 1.86 -8.77
N LEU A 13 -29.94 2.87 -8.21
CA LEU A 13 -29.26 3.97 -7.51
C LEU A 13 -28.46 3.48 -6.29
N LEU A 14 -28.98 2.51 -5.53
CA LEU A 14 -28.27 1.91 -4.41
C LEU A 14 -27.04 1.12 -4.87
N GLY A 15 -27.16 0.36 -5.96
CA GLY A 15 -26.06 -0.39 -6.57
C GLY A 15 -24.95 0.51 -7.10
N VAL A 16 -25.30 1.63 -7.73
CA VAL A 16 -24.33 2.63 -8.20
C VAL A 16 -23.62 3.31 -7.03
N ALA A 17 -24.34 3.65 -5.95
CA ALA A 17 -23.74 4.23 -4.75
C ALA A 17 -22.77 3.26 -4.04
N LEU A 18 -23.12 1.98 -3.94
CA LEU A 18 -22.26 0.94 -3.38
C LEU A 18 -20.98 0.73 -4.21
N ALA A 19 -21.10 0.75 -5.54
CA ALA A 19 -19.94 0.65 -6.43
C ALA A 19 -19.01 1.86 -6.32
N ALA A 20 -19.56 3.08 -6.21
CA ALA A 20 -18.78 4.29 -6.02
C ALA A 20 -18.02 4.30 -4.67
N LEU A 21 -18.67 3.86 -3.59
CA LEU A 21 -18.02 3.71 -2.27
C LEU A 21 -16.93 2.64 -2.28
N ALA A 22 -17.12 1.54 -3.00
CA ALA A 22 -16.08 0.52 -3.15
C ALA A 22 -14.85 1.02 -3.93
N GLN A 23 -15.03 2.01 -4.81
CA GLN A 23 -13.96 2.61 -5.59
C GLN A 23 -13.08 3.57 -4.77
N GLU A 24 -13.63 4.19 -3.72
CA GLU A 24 -12.86 5.00 -2.75
C GLU A 24 -12.05 4.16 -1.75
N LEU A 25 -12.36 2.87 -1.59
CA LEU A 25 -11.67 1.97 -0.67
C LEU A 25 -10.29 1.49 -1.18
N VAL A 26 -9.94 1.79 -2.42
CA VAL A 26 -8.73 1.26 -3.07
C VAL A 26 -7.85 2.40 -3.57
N GLY A 27 -7.24 3.14 -2.63
CA GLY A 27 -6.10 4.00 -2.93
C GLY A 27 -6.11 5.36 -2.27
N ILE A 28 -4.93 5.99 -2.23
CA ILE A 28 -4.73 7.34 -1.71
C ILE A 28 -5.11 8.41 -2.74
N THR A 29 -5.86 9.44 -2.33
CA THR A 29 -6.33 10.53 -3.20
C THR A 29 -5.28 11.62 -3.41
N ASP A 30 -5.43 12.46 -4.43
CA ASP A 30 -4.56 13.64 -4.65
C ASP A 30 -4.56 14.59 -3.45
N ALA A 31 -5.72 14.79 -2.83
CA ALA A 31 -5.85 15.64 -1.65
C ALA A 31 -5.08 15.07 -0.45
N GLN A 32 -5.14 13.76 -0.24
CA GLN A 32 -4.36 13.08 0.80
C GLN A 32 -2.86 13.15 0.53
N ILE A 33 -2.43 12.91 -0.73
CA ILE A 33 -1.02 13.06 -1.12
C ILE A 33 -0.54 14.50 -0.88
N ALA A 34 -1.33 15.50 -1.29
CA ALA A 34 -0.98 16.91 -1.08
C ALA A 34 -0.84 17.27 0.40
N LYS A 35 -1.74 16.75 1.24
CA LYS A 35 -1.67 16.92 2.70
C LYS A 35 -0.40 16.30 3.28
N LEU A 36 -0.11 15.05 2.94
CA LEU A 36 1.09 14.36 3.43
C LEU A 36 2.37 15.00 2.90
N ALA A 37 2.38 15.48 1.66
CA ALA A 37 3.50 16.23 1.09
C ALA A 37 3.76 17.56 1.82
N ALA A 38 2.71 18.24 2.29
CA ALA A 38 2.86 19.44 3.10
C ALA A 38 3.46 19.14 4.48
N GLN A 39 3.21 17.95 5.02
CA GLN A 39 3.70 17.53 6.33
C GLN A 39 5.12 16.93 6.27
N PHE A 40 5.39 16.07 5.30
CA PHE A 40 6.61 15.26 5.22
C PHE A 40 7.55 15.66 4.06
N GLY A 41 7.13 16.63 3.25
CA GLY A 41 7.96 17.20 2.19
C GLY A 41 7.80 16.56 0.81
N PRO A 42 8.61 16.99 -0.17
CA PRO A 42 8.46 16.61 -1.58
C PRO A 42 8.75 15.13 -1.86
N VAL A 43 9.55 14.48 -1.02
CA VAL A 43 9.83 13.04 -1.13
C VAL A 43 8.53 12.25 -0.92
N ALA A 44 7.77 12.55 0.13
CA ALA A 44 6.47 11.94 0.40
C ALA A 44 5.53 12.04 -0.81
N LYS A 45 5.45 13.22 -1.44
CA LYS A 45 4.66 13.43 -2.66
C LYS A 45 5.08 12.46 -3.76
N THR A 46 6.38 12.34 -3.99
CA THR A 46 6.97 11.52 -5.06
C THR A 46 6.70 10.03 -4.81
N ARG A 47 6.99 9.56 -3.59
CA ARG A 47 6.81 8.15 -3.20
C ARG A 47 5.33 7.74 -3.25
N LEU A 48 4.44 8.53 -2.66
CA LEU A 48 2.99 8.22 -2.66
C LEU A 48 2.38 8.30 -4.06
N SER A 49 2.80 9.27 -4.89
CA SER A 49 2.31 9.36 -6.27
C SER A 49 2.78 8.18 -7.12
N GLY A 50 4.04 7.77 -6.96
CA GLY A 50 4.59 6.60 -7.64
C GLY A 50 3.92 5.29 -7.21
N TRP A 51 3.68 5.14 -5.90
CA TRP A 51 2.95 3.98 -5.38
C TRP A 51 1.52 3.94 -5.90
N ARG A 52 0.83 5.08 -5.94
CA ARG A 52 -0.51 5.16 -6.54
C ARG A 52 -0.53 4.80 -8.02
N ASP A 53 0.45 5.24 -8.81
CA ASP A 53 0.59 4.81 -10.21
C ASP A 53 0.78 3.29 -10.30
N LEU A 54 1.66 2.74 -9.46
CA LEU A 54 1.89 1.29 -9.36
C LEU A 54 0.58 0.53 -9.10
N LEU A 55 -0.27 1.02 -8.20
CA LEU A 55 -1.55 0.38 -7.86
C LEU A 55 -2.65 0.55 -8.93
N ASN A 56 -2.68 1.70 -9.61
CA ASN A 56 -3.80 2.08 -10.47
C ASN A 56 -3.56 1.79 -11.96
N ASN A 57 -2.29 1.74 -12.39
CA ASN A 57 -1.97 1.52 -13.79
C ASN A 57 -2.22 0.05 -14.18
N PRO A 58 -3.15 -0.21 -15.12
CA PRO A 58 -3.52 -1.58 -15.50
C PRO A 58 -2.35 -2.42 -16.04
N LYS A 59 -1.29 -1.77 -16.52
CA LYS A 59 -0.07 -2.45 -16.97
C LYS A 59 0.51 -3.33 -15.87
N TYR A 60 0.63 -2.83 -14.64
CA TYR A 60 1.28 -3.56 -13.55
C TYR A 60 0.44 -4.74 -13.05
N LYS A 61 -0.90 -4.63 -13.08
CA LYS A 61 -1.80 -5.73 -12.75
C LYS A 61 -1.72 -6.89 -13.74
N LYS A 62 -1.36 -6.62 -14.99
CA LYS A 62 -1.20 -7.61 -16.07
C LYS A 62 0.18 -8.27 -16.13
N LEU A 63 1.13 -7.82 -15.33
CA LEU A 63 2.47 -8.41 -15.30
C LEU A 63 2.42 -9.87 -14.80
N PRO A 64 3.32 -10.74 -15.27
CA PRO A 64 3.59 -12.02 -14.61
C PRO A 64 3.89 -11.84 -13.13
N GLU A 65 3.52 -12.82 -12.29
CA GLU A 65 3.67 -12.74 -10.84
C GLU A 65 5.13 -12.45 -10.41
N ALA A 66 6.09 -13.10 -11.05
CA ALA A 66 7.52 -12.87 -10.80
C ALA A 66 7.98 -11.43 -11.12
N GLU A 67 7.37 -10.78 -12.11
CA GLU A 67 7.65 -9.38 -12.44
C GLU A 67 7.00 -8.43 -11.43
N LYS A 68 5.80 -8.75 -10.93
CA LYS A 68 5.18 -8.00 -9.82
C LYS A 68 6.04 -8.04 -8.57
N LEU A 69 6.54 -9.23 -8.19
CA LEU A 69 7.42 -9.42 -7.03
C LEU A 69 8.66 -8.52 -7.11
N ARG A 70 9.36 -8.56 -8.25
CA ARG A 70 10.55 -7.72 -8.47
C ARG A 70 10.21 -6.23 -8.46
N LEU A 71 9.19 -5.81 -9.21
CA LEU A 71 8.77 -4.41 -9.27
C LEU A 71 8.46 -3.85 -7.87
N VAL A 72 7.67 -4.57 -7.06
CA VAL A 72 7.29 -4.13 -5.72
C VAL A 72 8.49 -4.14 -4.78
N ASN A 73 9.32 -5.19 -4.83
CA ASN A 73 10.52 -5.26 -4.02
C ASN A 73 11.47 -4.09 -4.30
N ASP A 74 11.76 -3.85 -5.57
CA ASP A 74 12.67 -2.79 -6.00
C ASP A 74 12.11 -1.41 -5.66
N PHE A 75 10.79 -1.19 -5.84
CA PHE A 75 10.14 0.06 -5.49
C PHE A 75 10.25 0.39 -4.00
N MET A 76 9.99 -0.58 -3.12
CA MET A 76 10.05 -0.40 -1.67
C MET A 76 11.49 -0.28 -1.18
N ASN A 77 12.42 -1.00 -1.80
CA ASN A 77 13.84 -0.96 -1.42
C ASN A 77 14.57 0.35 -1.75
N LEU A 78 13.89 1.32 -2.38
CA LEU A 78 14.40 2.69 -2.54
C LEU A 78 14.26 3.55 -1.28
N THR A 79 13.46 3.10 -0.31
CA THR A 79 13.27 3.79 0.97
C THR A 79 14.50 3.58 1.88
N GLN A 80 14.70 4.46 2.87
CA GLN A 80 15.83 4.35 3.80
C GLN A 80 15.55 3.31 4.88
N PHE A 81 16.56 2.50 5.23
CA PHE A 81 16.47 1.60 6.37
C PHE A 81 16.82 2.34 7.66
N VAL A 82 15.86 2.49 8.56
CA VAL A 82 15.99 3.24 9.82
C VAL A 82 15.22 2.50 10.90
N SER A 83 15.90 2.11 11.98
CA SER A 83 15.28 1.46 13.15
C SER A 83 14.17 2.32 13.75
N ASP A 84 13.13 1.68 14.27
CA ASP A 84 12.02 2.35 14.95
C ASP A 84 12.41 3.29 16.08
N LEU A 85 13.41 2.93 16.87
CA LEU A 85 13.84 3.79 17.98
C LEU A 85 14.34 5.15 17.48
N LYS A 86 15.01 5.17 16.32
CA LYS A 86 15.50 6.39 15.68
C LYS A 86 14.38 7.10 14.91
N HIS A 87 13.48 6.34 14.29
CA HIS A 87 12.44 6.91 13.43
C HIS A 87 11.23 7.41 14.24
N TRP A 88 10.67 6.56 15.08
CA TRP A 88 9.43 6.77 15.82
C TRP A 88 9.63 7.05 17.31
N GLY A 89 10.83 6.84 17.84
CA GLY A 89 11.10 6.93 19.28
C GLY A 89 10.44 5.80 20.07
N LYS A 90 10.17 4.67 19.41
CA LYS A 90 9.52 3.48 19.96
C LYS A 90 10.38 2.25 19.67
N GLU A 91 10.28 1.22 20.49
CA GLU A 91 11.06 0.00 20.29
C GLU A 91 10.55 -0.86 19.13
N ASP A 92 9.23 -0.85 18.87
CA ASP A 92 8.56 -1.68 17.87
C ASP A 92 7.27 -0.97 17.42
N TYR A 93 7.27 -0.39 16.22
CA TYR A 93 6.20 0.39 15.61
C TYR A 93 5.99 -0.03 14.16
N TRP A 94 4.93 -0.79 13.93
CA TRP A 94 4.63 -1.29 12.59
C TRP A 94 3.92 -0.23 11.75
N ALA A 95 4.65 0.41 10.85
CA ALA A 95 4.13 1.45 9.98
C ALA A 95 3.21 0.89 8.91
N THR A 96 2.13 1.61 8.62
CA THR A 96 1.32 1.35 7.43
C THR A 96 2.09 1.68 6.15
N PRO A 97 1.72 1.14 4.98
CA PRO A 97 2.38 1.49 3.71
C PRO A 97 2.38 2.99 3.41
N ILE A 98 1.36 3.72 3.86
CA ILE A 98 1.29 5.18 3.71
C ILE A 98 2.28 5.87 4.64
N GLU A 99 2.39 5.46 5.92
CA GLU A 99 3.36 6.03 6.86
C GLU A 99 4.81 5.78 6.38
N PHE A 100 5.12 4.53 6.01
CA PHE A 100 6.40 4.12 5.47
C PHE A 100 6.83 4.97 4.26
N LEU A 101 5.94 5.14 3.27
CA LEU A 101 6.23 5.93 2.07
C LEU A 101 6.18 7.44 2.31
N SER A 102 5.42 7.91 3.29
CA SER A 102 5.33 9.35 3.60
C SER A 102 6.60 9.85 4.28
N THR A 103 7.14 9.06 5.20
CA THR A 103 8.36 9.39 5.95
C THR A 103 9.63 9.00 5.19
N ASP A 104 9.51 8.12 4.20
CA ASP A 104 10.61 7.54 3.41
C ASP A 104 11.69 6.91 4.30
N ALA A 105 11.24 6.24 5.38
CA ALA A 105 12.06 5.46 6.28
C ALA A 105 11.23 4.33 6.93
N GLY A 106 11.91 3.23 7.30
CA GLY A 106 11.35 2.12 8.09
C GLY A 106 12.39 1.01 8.27
N ASP A 107 12.04 -0.06 8.96
CA ASP A 107 12.87 -1.25 9.19
C ASP A 107 12.23 -2.54 8.61
N CYS A 108 12.63 -3.72 9.07
CA CYS A 108 12.35 -4.97 8.36
C CYS A 108 10.86 -5.27 8.13
N GLU A 109 10.03 -5.06 9.14
CA GLU A 109 8.60 -5.31 9.12
C GLU A 109 7.87 -4.29 8.25
N ASP A 110 8.28 -3.02 8.28
CA ASP A 110 7.67 -1.95 7.49
C ASP A 110 7.77 -2.25 6.00
N TYR A 111 8.95 -2.70 5.56
CA TYR A 111 9.18 -3.11 4.17
C TYR A 111 8.31 -4.32 3.82
N SER A 112 8.23 -5.31 4.72
CA SER A 112 7.47 -6.53 4.50
C SER A 112 5.97 -6.27 4.40
N ILE A 113 5.43 -5.42 5.28
CA ILE A 113 4.04 -4.97 5.28
C ILE A 113 3.72 -4.20 4.00
N ALA A 114 4.55 -3.22 3.63
CA ALA A 114 4.37 -2.43 2.42
C ALA A 114 4.39 -3.30 1.15
N LYS A 115 5.32 -4.25 1.05
CA LYS A 115 5.41 -5.20 -0.07
C LYS A 115 4.18 -6.11 -0.11
N TYR A 116 3.78 -6.69 1.01
CA TYR A 116 2.63 -7.59 1.12
C TYR A 116 1.34 -6.93 0.61
N PHE A 117 0.96 -5.77 1.16
CA PHE A 117 -0.28 -5.11 0.77
C PHE A 117 -0.25 -4.62 -0.69
N THR A 118 0.92 -4.21 -1.18
CA THR A 118 1.08 -3.79 -2.59
C THR A 118 0.91 -4.98 -3.54
N LEU A 119 1.49 -6.15 -3.23
CA LEU A 119 1.32 -7.36 -4.04
C LEU A 119 -0.13 -7.86 -4.04
N ARG A 120 -0.80 -7.81 -2.89
CA ARG A 120 -2.22 -8.13 -2.77
C ARG A 120 -3.07 -7.21 -3.66
N ALA A 121 -2.80 -5.90 -3.64
CA ALA A 121 -3.50 -4.93 -4.49
C ALA A 121 -3.21 -5.11 -6.00
N LEU A 122 -2.06 -5.67 -6.37
CA LEU A 122 -1.72 -6.08 -7.73
C LEU A 122 -2.33 -7.45 -8.13
N GLY A 123 -3.07 -8.10 -7.24
CA GLY A 123 -3.79 -9.34 -7.49
C GLY A 123 -2.96 -10.62 -7.29
N VAL A 124 -1.86 -10.56 -6.53
CA VAL A 124 -1.17 -11.78 -6.09
C VAL A 124 -2.04 -12.49 -5.03
N PRO A 125 -2.32 -13.80 -5.18
CA PRO A 125 -3.13 -14.56 -4.23
C PRO A 125 -2.57 -14.53 -2.81
N ASP A 126 -3.46 -14.43 -1.81
CA ASP A 126 -3.07 -14.35 -0.39
C ASP A 126 -2.26 -15.57 0.06
N GLU A 127 -2.73 -16.74 -0.36
CA GLU A 127 -2.17 -18.05 -0.04
C GLU A 127 -0.71 -18.22 -0.46
N LYS A 128 -0.22 -17.36 -1.37
CA LYS A 128 1.17 -17.32 -1.82
C LYS A 128 2.05 -16.32 -1.07
N LEU A 129 1.49 -15.52 -0.16
CA LEU A 129 2.19 -14.45 0.54
C LEU A 129 2.17 -14.70 2.04
N ARG A 130 3.34 -14.63 2.68
CA ARG A 130 3.50 -14.71 4.13
C ARG A 130 4.58 -13.75 4.57
N ILE A 131 4.26 -12.91 5.56
CA ILE A 131 5.30 -12.17 6.31
C ILE A 131 5.92 -13.19 7.26
N THR A 132 7.24 -13.29 7.23
CA THR A 132 7.98 -14.32 7.97
C THR A 132 8.96 -13.64 8.90
N TYR A 133 8.83 -13.91 10.19
CA TYR A 133 9.81 -13.53 11.19
C TYR A 133 10.93 -14.57 11.20
N VAL A 134 12.16 -14.12 11.04
CA VAL A 134 13.35 -14.96 11.02
C VAL A 134 14.40 -14.44 12.01
N LYS A 135 15.50 -15.17 12.13
CA LYS A 135 16.69 -14.70 12.84
C LYS A 135 17.82 -14.58 11.83
N GLU A 136 18.36 -13.38 11.66
CA GLU A 136 19.58 -13.17 10.88
C GLU A 136 20.76 -13.67 11.71
N LEU A 137 21.64 -14.50 11.16
CA LEU A 137 22.65 -15.24 11.93
C LEU A 137 24.09 -14.72 11.73
N VAL A 138 24.34 -13.87 10.73
CA VAL A 138 25.68 -13.58 10.23
C VAL A 138 26.11 -12.16 10.55
N VAL A 139 25.24 -11.18 10.28
CA VAL A 139 25.56 -9.75 10.38
C VAL A 139 25.12 -9.18 11.72
N TYR A 140 23.90 -9.50 12.15
CA TYR A 140 23.25 -8.88 13.30
C TYR A 140 23.00 -9.86 14.46
N ASN A 141 22.84 -11.16 14.16
CA ASN A 141 22.48 -12.18 15.17
C ASN A 141 21.20 -11.81 15.96
N GLU A 142 20.24 -11.20 15.27
CA GLU A 142 19.01 -10.64 15.85
C GLU A 142 17.78 -11.01 14.99
N PRO A 143 16.56 -10.78 15.50
CA PRO A 143 15.34 -10.88 14.70
C PRO A 143 15.35 -10.08 13.40
N HIS A 144 14.68 -10.59 12.36
CA HIS A 144 14.51 -9.91 11.08
C HIS A 144 13.22 -10.33 10.37
#